data_AF-A0A7C8IMV9-F1
#
_entry.id   AF-A0A7C8IMV9-F1
#
_cell.length_a   1.000
_cell.length_b   1.000
_cell.length_c   1.000
_cell.angle_alpha   90.00
_cell.angle_beta   90.00
_cell.angle_gamma   90.00
#
_symmetry.space_group_name_H-M   'P 1'
#
loop_
_entity.id
_entity.type
_entity.pdbx_description
1 polymer ?
#
loop_
_entity_poly.entity_id
_entity_poly.type
_entity_poly.pdbx_seq_one_letter_code
_entity_poly.pdbx_strand_id
1 'polypeptide(L)'
;MSAIVFLRVAPLLAATSSLTFTICEDMFIRPLVTYRPDLRPHANRILPAHGQWIWGGLSIIFSMYPISIATAAANLAARDDMVDIMGFGTRQRIAAGFYAAGLLFSVLHFPFGKRAMHLLWTIRNDKNNDDDIKGDNSALMAAWLRVNAVRGLVADFPGWACYLVALVVGTI
;
A
#
# COMPACT_ATOMS: atom_id res chain seq x y z
N MET A 1 -14.36 0.94 27.46
CA MET A 1 -12.95 1.36 27.27
C MET A 1 -12.25 0.61 26.13
N SER A 2 -12.41 -0.72 26.00
CA SER A 2 -11.70 -1.53 24.98
C SER A 2 -11.99 -1.15 23.52
N ALA A 3 -13.22 -0.77 23.18
CA ALA A 3 -13.59 -0.41 21.80
C ALA A 3 -12.81 0.80 21.23
N ILE A 4 -12.52 1.80 22.08
CA ILE A 4 -11.75 2.99 21.67
C ILE A 4 -10.29 2.60 21.42
N VAL A 5 -9.71 1.72 22.23
CA VAL A 5 -8.34 1.22 22.02
C VAL A 5 -8.23 0.50 20.67
N PHE A 6 -9.18 -0.37 20.33
CA PHE A 6 -9.20 -1.02 19.02
C PHE A 6 -9.32 -0.02 17.87
N LEU A 7 -10.17 1.00 18.02
CA LEU A 7 -10.30 2.06 17.04
C LEU A 7 -8.95 2.79 16.82
N ARG A 8 -8.21 3.09 17.89
CA ARG A 8 -6.94 3.83 17.85
C ARG A 8 -5.81 3.03 17.19
N VAL A 9 -5.78 1.73 17.41
CA VAL A 9 -4.74 0.83 16.90
C VAL A 9 -5.02 0.38 15.45
N ALA A 10 -6.29 0.31 15.05
CA ALA A 10 -6.69 -0.22 13.74
C ALA A 10 -6.02 0.47 12.52
N PRO A 11 -5.86 1.81 12.45
CA PRO A 11 -5.17 2.46 11.33
C PRO A 11 -3.74 1.96 11.16
N LEU A 12 -3.00 1.81 12.27
CA LEU A 12 -1.62 1.36 12.26
C LEU A 12 -1.51 -0.12 11.83
N LEU A 13 -2.38 -0.99 12.31
CA LEU A 13 -2.37 -2.41 11.91
C LEU A 13 -2.67 -2.58 10.43
N ALA A 14 -3.69 -1.88 9.93
CA ALA A 14 -4.06 -1.94 8.51
C ALA A 14 -2.98 -1.33 7.60
N ALA A 15 -2.36 -0.23 8.01
CA ALA A 15 -1.22 0.36 7.31
C ALA A 15 0.01 -0.56 7.34
N THR A 16 0.27 -1.24 8.46
CA THR A 16 1.35 -2.23 8.58
C THR A 16 1.13 -3.37 7.60
N SER A 17 -0.09 -3.94 7.54
CA SER A 17 -0.43 -4.99 6.58
C SER A 17 -0.20 -4.55 5.13
N SER A 18 -0.64 -3.34 4.78
CA SER A 18 -0.47 -2.77 3.42
C SER A 18 0.99 -2.52 3.05
N LEU A 19 1.79 -2.03 4.00
CA LEU A 19 3.22 -1.79 3.81
C LEU A 19 3.99 -3.11 3.71
N THR A 20 3.70 -4.09 4.57
CA THR A 20 4.27 -5.44 4.47
C THR A 20 3.95 -6.06 3.11
N PHE A 21 2.70 -5.93 2.64
CA PHE A 21 2.31 -6.42 1.32
C PHE A 21 3.14 -5.77 0.20
N THR A 22 3.30 -4.44 0.24
CA THR A 22 4.15 -3.68 -0.71
C THR A 22 5.59 -4.19 -0.74
N ILE A 23 6.17 -4.48 0.43
CA ILE A 23 7.53 -5.02 0.55
C ILE A 23 7.61 -6.45 -0.01
N CYS A 24 6.63 -7.30 0.31
CA CYS A 24 6.58 -8.67 -0.20
C CYS A 24 6.47 -8.70 -1.72
N GLU A 25 5.62 -7.87 -2.30
CA GLU A 25 5.52 -7.71 -3.77
C GLU A 25 6.89 -7.40 -4.38
N ASP A 26 7.64 -6.47 -3.79
CA ASP A 26 8.98 -6.14 -4.28
C ASP A 26 9.95 -7.32 -4.14
N MET A 27 10.01 -7.94 -2.96
CA MET A 27 10.93 -9.03 -2.64
C MET A 27 10.72 -10.27 -3.53
N PHE A 28 9.46 -10.65 -3.79
CA PHE A 28 9.15 -11.88 -4.52
C PHE A 28 9.13 -11.71 -6.03
N ILE A 29 8.82 -10.50 -6.54
CA ILE A 29 8.69 -10.27 -7.98
C ILE A 29 9.99 -9.73 -8.59
N ARG A 30 10.78 -8.94 -7.85
CA ARG A 30 12.03 -8.35 -8.33
C ARG A 30 13.02 -9.38 -8.93
N PRO A 31 13.20 -10.59 -8.36
CA PRO A 31 14.07 -11.61 -8.97
C PRO A 31 13.67 -12.01 -10.39
N LEU A 32 12.40 -11.89 -10.78
CA LEU A 32 11.91 -12.21 -12.13
C LEU A 32 12.29 -11.16 -13.17
N VAL A 33 12.71 -9.96 -12.73
CA VAL A 33 13.05 -8.84 -13.63
C VAL A 33 14.48 -8.32 -13.43
N THR A 34 15.22 -8.87 -12.47
CA THR A 34 16.65 -8.58 -12.27
C THR A 34 17.41 -8.87 -13.57
N TYR A 35 18.37 -7.99 -13.91
CA TYR A 35 19.09 -8.04 -15.17
C TYR A 35 19.85 -9.37 -15.36
N ARG A 36 19.20 -10.29 -16.06
CA ARG A 36 19.69 -11.61 -16.48
C ARG A 36 19.20 -11.87 -17.91
N PRO A 37 19.95 -11.41 -18.92
CA PRO A 37 19.53 -11.52 -20.32
C PRO A 37 19.20 -12.96 -20.75
N ASP A 38 19.90 -13.93 -20.16
CA ASP A 38 19.70 -15.37 -20.34
C ASP A 38 18.34 -15.87 -19.80
N LEU A 39 17.82 -15.23 -18.75
CA LEU A 39 16.56 -15.63 -18.10
C LEU A 39 15.35 -14.82 -18.56
N ARG A 40 15.54 -13.68 -19.24
CA ARG A 40 14.46 -12.80 -19.70
C ARG A 40 13.39 -13.51 -20.54
N PRO A 41 13.72 -14.40 -21.50
CA PRO A 41 12.69 -15.13 -22.24
C PRO A 41 11.80 -15.99 -21.34
N HIS A 42 12.40 -16.64 -20.33
CA HIS A 42 11.69 -17.45 -19.34
C HIS A 42 10.80 -16.60 -18.43
N ALA A 43 11.31 -15.46 -17.97
CA ALA A 43 10.53 -14.50 -17.19
C ALA A 43 9.33 -13.97 -17.98
N ASN A 44 9.53 -13.58 -19.25
CA ASN A 44 8.45 -13.11 -20.11
C ASN A 44 7.34 -14.17 -20.28
N ARG A 45 7.71 -15.46 -20.35
CA ARG A 45 6.76 -16.57 -20.44
C ARG A 45 5.96 -16.81 -19.15
N ILE A 46 6.57 -16.59 -17.99
CA ILE A 46 5.93 -16.91 -16.69
C ILE A 46 5.08 -15.74 -16.17
N LEU A 47 5.47 -14.49 -16.44
CA LEU A 47 4.85 -13.30 -15.84
C LEU A 47 3.32 -13.18 -16.05
N PRO A 48 2.74 -13.49 -17.24
CA PRO A 48 1.28 -13.45 -17.42
C PRO A 48 0.53 -14.45 -16.53
N ALA A 49 1.04 -15.69 -16.41
CA ALA A 49 0.48 -16.71 -15.53
C ALA A 49 0.70 -16.36 -14.05
N HIS A 50 1.84 -15.74 -13.72
CA HIS A 50 2.13 -15.25 -12.38
C HIS A 50 1.11 -14.20 -11.93
N GLY A 51 0.54 -13.41 -12.86
CA GLY A 51 -0.48 -12.39 -12.58
C GLY A 51 -1.78 -12.85 -11.90
N GLN A 52 -1.96 -14.15 -11.62
CA GLN A 52 -3.08 -14.64 -10.82
C GLN A 52 -3.14 -14.04 -9.40
N TRP A 53 -2.00 -13.67 -8.81
CA TRP A 53 -1.96 -13.07 -7.47
C TRP A 53 -2.65 -11.70 -7.39
N ILE A 54 -2.89 -11.03 -8.53
CA ILE A 54 -3.52 -9.70 -8.60
C ILE A 54 -4.85 -9.66 -7.82
N TRP A 55 -5.68 -10.71 -7.90
CA TRP A 55 -6.96 -10.73 -7.19
C TRP A 55 -6.78 -10.77 -5.67
N GLY A 56 -5.80 -11.53 -5.18
CA GLY A 56 -5.42 -11.54 -3.77
C GLY A 56 -4.88 -10.18 -3.33
N GLY A 57 -4.01 -9.57 -4.14
CA GLY A 57 -3.47 -8.23 -3.88
C GLY A 57 -4.56 -7.15 -3.84
N LEU A 58 -5.49 -7.16 -4.80
CA LEU A 58 -6.64 -6.27 -4.80
C LEU A 58 -7.52 -6.46 -3.56
N SER A 59 -7.70 -7.70 -3.09
CA SER A 59 -8.47 -7.97 -1.87
C SER A 59 -7.81 -7.35 -0.64
N ILE A 60 -6.48 -7.38 -0.54
CA ILE A 60 -5.73 -6.69 0.52
C ILE A 60 -5.89 -5.17 0.39
N ILE A 61 -5.73 -4.61 -0.81
CA ILE A 61 -5.84 -3.16 -1.05
C ILE A 61 -7.25 -2.65 -0.70
N PHE A 62 -8.30 -3.32 -1.19
CA PHE A 62 -9.69 -2.93 -0.96
C PHE A 62 -10.24 -3.31 0.41
N SER A 63 -9.44 -3.95 1.28
CA SER A 63 -9.79 -4.15 2.69
C SER A 63 -8.98 -3.23 3.60
N MET A 64 -7.64 -3.28 3.51
CA MET A 64 -6.76 -2.61 4.45
C MET A 64 -6.76 -1.08 4.30
N TYR A 65 -6.79 -0.53 3.08
CA TYR A 65 -6.87 0.93 2.91
C TYR A 65 -8.22 1.50 3.39
N PRO A 66 -9.39 0.92 3.05
CA PRO A 66 -10.66 1.36 3.64
C PRO A 66 -10.68 1.26 5.15
N ILE A 67 -10.14 0.18 5.74
CA ILE A 67 -10.03 0.05 7.20
C ILE A 67 -9.17 1.17 7.78
N SER A 68 -7.98 1.42 7.24
CA SER A 68 -7.09 2.47 7.76
C SER A 68 -7.70 3.85 7.65
N ILE A 69 -8.31 4.19 6.50
CA ILE A 69 -8.97 5.47 6.26
C ILE A 69 -10.19 5.64 7.17
N ALA A 70 -11.09 4.66 7.21
CA ALA A 70 -12.32 4.77 7.99
C ALA A 70 -12.04 4.87 9.48
N THR A 71 -11.10 4.06 9.98
CA THR A 71 -10.75 4.09 11.41
C THR A 71 -9.95 5.35 11.75
N ALA A 72 -9.07 5.87 10.89
CA ALA A 72 -8.42 7.15 11.11
C ALA A 72 -9.43 8.31 11.13
N ALA A 73 -10.40 8.32 10.21
CA ALA A 73 -11.47 9.32 10.20
C ALA A 73 -12.33 9.24 11.46
N ALA A 74 -12.69 8.03 11.90
CA ALA A 74 -13.43 7.83 13.14
C ALA A 74 -12.62 8.24 14.39
N ASN A 75 -11.30 8.03 14.41
CA ASN A 75 -10.42 8.53 15.47
C ASN A 75 -10.43 10.06 15.57
N LEU A 76 -10.52 10.77 14.43
CA LEU A 76 -10.61 12.23 14.37
C LEU A 76 -12.01 12.74 14.75
N ALA A 77 -13.05 11.96 14.45
CA ALA A 77 -14.44 12.32 14.74
C ALA A 77 -14.84 12.07 16.20
N ALA A 78 -14.29 11.03 16.84
CA ALA A 78 -14.68 10.59 18.18
C ALA A 78 -14.39 11.61 19.29
N ARG A 79 -13.42 12.53 19.09
CA ARG A 79 -12.99 13.61 19.99
C ARG A 79 -13.01 13.23 21.48
N ASP A 80 -11.87 12.83 22.01
CA ASP A 80 -11.73 12.48 23.42
C ASP A 80 -10.45 13.09 24.04
N ASP A 81 -10.21 12.78 25.31
CA ASP A 81 -9.06 13.28 26.07
C ASP A 81 -7.70 12.89 25.46
N MET A 82 -7.67 11.97 24.48
CA MET A 82 -6.46 11.44 23.85
C MET A 82 -6.25 11.98 22.44
N VAL A 83 -7.33 12.23 21.69
CA VAL A 83 -7.28 12.77 20.33
C VAL A 83 -8.38 13.81 20.15
N ASP A 84 -7.95 15.05 20.02
CA ASP A 84 -8.82 16.19 19.75
C ASP A 84 -8.02 17.27 19.02
N ILE A 85 -8.39 17.54 17.77
CA ILE A 85 -7.75 18.57 16.95
C ILE A 85 -8.18 19.99 17.34
N MET A 86 -9.38 20.13 17.94
CA MET A 86 -9.96 21.40 18.37
C MET A 86 -9.76 21.66 19.88
N GLY A 87 -9.25 20.66 20.61
CA GLY A 87 -9.00 20.75 22.04
C GLY A 87 -7.83 21.66 22.39
N PHE A 88 -7.68 21.97 23.67
CA PHE A 88 -6.61 22.86 24.17
C PHE A 88 -5.31 22.12 24.50
N GLY A 89 -5.33 20.79 24.55
CA GLY A 89 -4.18 19.98 24.90
C GLY A 89 -3.22 19.76 23.73
N THR A 90 -1.94 20.07 23.93
CA THR A 90 -0.90 19.99 22.89
C THR A 90 -0.73 18.57 22.35
N ARG A 91 -0.75 17.54 23.21
CA ARG A 91 -0.56 16.14 22.79
C ARG A 91 -1.72 15.63 21.92
N GLN A 92 -2.95 15.94 22.32
CA GLN A 92 -4.18 15.55 21.63
C GLN A 92 -4.22 16.13 20.22
N ARG A 93 -3.82 17.40 20.07
CA ARG A 93 -3.73 18.06 18.75
C ARG A 93 -2.64 17.47 17.88
N ILE A 94 -1.48 17.13 18.47
CA ILE A 94 -0.39 16.47 17.75
C ILE A 94 -0.85 15.09 17.26
N ALA A 95 -1.45 14.27 18.13
CA ALA A 95 -1.96 12.95 17.77
C ALA A 95 -3.03 13.04 16.66
N ALA A 96 -3.96 13.99 16.78
CA ALA A 96 -4.96 14.25 15.75
C ALA A 96 -4.32 14.71 14.41
N GLY A 97 -3.32 15.59 14.47
CA GLY A 97 -2.58 16.03 13.28
C GLY A 97 -1.91 14.85 12.55
N PHE A 98 -1.29 13.94 13.29
CA PHE A 98 -0.70 12.73 12.71
C PHE A 98 -1.73 11.72 12.20
N TYR A 99 -2.89 11.54 12.85
CA TYR A 99 -3.99 10.75 12.28
C TYR A 99 -4.49 11.36 10.96
N ALA A 100 -4.63 12.69 10.88
CA ALA A 100 -5.05 13.38 9.68
C ALA A 100 -4.02 13.27 8.54
N ALA A 101 -2.73 13.42 8.86
CA ALA A 101 -1.65 13.23 7.89
C ALA A 101 -1.60 11.77 7.40
N GLY A 102 -1.71 10.79 8.30
CA GLY A 102 -1.76 9.37 7.94
C GLY A 102 -2.94 9.03 7.03
N LEU A 103 -4.11 9.62 7.30
CA LEU A 103 -5.30 9.51 6.43
C LEU A 103 -5.01 10.07 5.04
N LEU A 104 -4.45 11.27 4.95
CA LEU A 104 -4.11 11.89 3.68
C LEU A 104 -3.16 11.02 2.86
N PHE A 105 -2.10 10.48 3.48
CA PHE A 105 -1.17 9.57 2.82
C PHE A 105 -1.82 8.25 2.40
N SER A 106 -2.75 7.72 3.20
CA SER A 106 -3.52 6.52 2.83
C SER A 106 -4.39 6.77 1.58
N VAL A 107 -4.94 7.97 1.42
CA VAL A 107 -5.67 8.38 0.20
C VAL A 107 -4.71 8.60 -0.98
N LEU A 108 -3.50 9.13 -0.72
CA LEU A 108 -2.47 9.38 -1.74
C LEU A 108 -1.99 8.09 -2.45
N HIS A 109 -2.25 6.92 -1.88
CA HIS A 109 -2.04 5.63 -2.53
C HIS A 109 -2.79 5.50 -3.87
N PHE A 110 -4.07 5.89 -3.91
CA PHE A 110 -4.97 5.58 -5.02
C PHE A 110 -4.62 6.27 -6.36
N PRO A 111 -4.08 7.50 -6.40
CA PRO A 111 -3.55 8.09 -7.62
C PRO A 111 -2.57 7.20 -8.41
N PHE A 112 -1.78 6.35 -7.76
CA PHE A 112 -0.85 5.43 -8.42
C PHE A 112 -1.56 4.24 -9.08
N GLY A 113 -2.80 3.95 -8.66
CA GLY A 113 -3.57 2.77 -9.08
C GLY A 113 -3.81 2.70 -10.58
N LYS A 114 -4.09 3.81 -11.27
CA LYS A 114 -4.35 3.81 -12.72
C LYS A 114 -3.16 3.23 -13.51
N ARG A 115 -1.96 3.73 -13.24
CA ARG A 115 -0.73 3.28 -13.91
C ARG A 115 -0.37 1.86 -13.49
N ALA A 116 -0.46 1.55 -12.19
CA ALA A 116 -0.15 0.22 -11.67
C ALA A 116 -1.05 -0.85 -12.31
N MET A 117 -2.37 -0.63 -12.32
CA MET A 117 -3.32 -1.57 -12.91
C MET A 117 -3.15 -1.71 -14.41
N HIS A 118 -2.89 -0.61 -15.14
CA HIS A 118 -2.63 -0.71 -16.58
C HIS A 118 -1.45 -1.65 -16.87
N LEU A 119 -0.32 -1.51 -16.17
CA LEU A 119 0.85 -2.38 -16.35
C LEU A 119 0.53 -3.84 -16.02
N LEU A 120 -0.12 -4.10 -14.88
CA LEU A 120 -0.48 -5.45 -14.45
C LEU A 120 -1.46 -6.14 -15.40
N TRP A 121 -2.47 -5.41 -15.89
CA TRP A 121 -3.43 -5.95 -16.85
C TRP A 121 -2.81 -6.20 -18.22
N THR A 122 -1.90 -5.34 -18.68
CA THR A 122 -1.16 -5.57 -19.94
C THR A 122 -0.35 -6.86 -19.86
N ILE A 123 0.39 -7.08 -18.76
CA ILE A 123 1.16 -8.32 -18.54
C ILE A 123 0.21 -9.52 -18.46
N ARG A 124 -0.85 -9.45 -17.66
CA ARG A 124 -1.76 -10.58 -17.45
C ARG A 124 -2.50 -11.00 -18.72
N ASN A 125 -2.88 -10.03 -19.56
CA ASN A 125 -3.66 -10.29 -20.78
C ASN A 125 -2.78 -10.65 -21.98
N ASP A 126 -1.44 -10.62 -21.81
CA ASP A 126 -0.54 -11.18 -22.80
C ASP A 126 -0.80 -12.69 -22.93
N LYS A 127 -1.13 -13.12 -24.14
CA LYS A 127 -1.51 -14.50 -24.42
C LYS A 127 -0.31 -15.45 -24.50
N ASN A 128 0.92 -14.92 -24.54
CA ASN A 128 2.13 -15.74 -24.60
C ASN A 128 2.01 -16.88 -25.63
N ASN A 129 1.51 -16.57 -26.83
CA ASN A 129 1.57 -17.53 -27.91
C ASN A 129 3.06 -17.79 -28.17
N ASP A 130 3.48 -19.05 -28.19
CA ASP A 130 4.90 -19.42 -28.34
C ASP A 130 5.54 -18.85 -29.63
N ASP A 131 4.71 -18.42 -30.58
CA ASP A 131 5.09 -17.79 -31.85
C ASP A 131 5.18 -16.24 -31.80
N ASP A 132 4.70 -15.59 -30.73
CA ASP A 132 4.63 -14.12 -30.61
C ASP A 132 5.34 -13.65 -29.32
N ILE A 133 6.66 -13.87 -29.27
CA ILE A 133 7.58 -13.34 -28.25
C ILE A 133 7.78 -11.81 -28.43
N LYS A 134 6.70 -11.03 -28.62
CA LYS A 134 6.79 -9.57 -28.79
C LYS A 134 6.61 -8.80 -27.48
N GLY A 135 5.98 -9.41 -26.48
CA GLY A 135 5.76 -8.78 -25.18
C GLY A 135 7.01 -8.79 -24.31
N ASP A 136 7.53 -7.60 -23.97
CA ASP A 136 8.59 -7.45 -22.98
C ASP A 136 8.01 -7.30 -21.56
N ASN A 137 7.36 -8.39 -21.11
CA ASN A 137 6.68 -8.45 -19.82
C ASN A 137 7.63 -8.16 -18.65
N SER A 138 8.90 -8.54 -18.74
CA SER A 138 9.93 -8.20 -17.77
C SER A 138 10.13 -6.70 -17.65
N ALA A 139 10.14 -5.95 -18.76
CA ALA A 139 10.24 -4.49 -18.71
C ALA A 139 8.97 -3.84 -18.14
N LEU A 140 7.78 -4.34 -18.51
CA LEU A 140 6.51 -3.87 -17.93
C LEU A 140 6.46 -4.13 -16.42
N MET A 141 6.91 -5.31 -15.99
CA MET A 141 6.95 -5.68 -14.58
C MET A 141 7.98 -4.85 -13.80
N ALA A 142 9.15 -4.58 -14.38
CA ALA A 142 10.13 -3.67 -13.80
C ALA A 142 9.56 -2.23 -13.66
N ALA A 143 8.80 -1.77 -14.66
CA ALA A 143 8.12 -0.49 -14.58
C ALA A 143 7.04 -0.48 -13.48
N TRP A 144 6.33 -1.58 -13.29
CA TRP A 144 5.35 -1.73 -12.21
C TRP A 144 6.02 -1.73 -10.84
N LEU A 145 7.11 -2.48 -10.65
CA LEU A 145 7.90 -2.48 -9.41
C LEU A 145 8.40 -1.08 -9.05
N ARG A 146 8.79 -0.28 -10.05
CA ARG A 146 9.16 1.12 -9.81
C ARG A 146 7.97 1.95 -9.30
N VAL A 147 6.78 1.75 -9.86
CA VAL A 147 5.56 2.42 -9.34
C VAL A 147 5.27 1.96 -7.92
N ASN A 148 5.37 0.66 -7.65
CA ASN A 148 5.16 0.06 -6.34
C ASN A 148 6.12 0.63 -5.29
N ALA A 149 7.41 0.70 -5.60
CA ALA A 149 8.44 1.24 -4.73
C ALA A 149 8.26 2.74 -4.46
N VAL A 150 7.97 3.54 -5.50
CA VAL A 150 7.71 4.98 -5.34
C VAL A 150 6.49 5.21 -4.47
N ARG A 151 5.36 4.54 -4.76
CA ARG A 151 4.14 4.60 -3.95
C ARG A 151 4.40 4.21 -2.50
N GLY A 152 5.09 3.09 -2.29
CA GLY A 152 5.49 2.61 -0.97
C GLY A 152 6.27 3.66 -0.18
N LEU A 153 7.21 4.34 -0.84
CA LEU A 153 8.07 5.35 -0.22
C LEU A 153 7.35 6.69 0.07
N VAL A 154 6.47 7.15 -0.82
CA VAL A 154 5.90 8.52 -0.74
C VAL A 154 4.49 8.56 -0.15
N ALA A 155 3.78 7.44 -0.11
CA ALA A 155 2.43 7.34 0.44
C ALA A 155 2.39 6.33 1.60
N ASP A 156 2.71 5.07 1.34
CA ASP A 156 2.41 3.98 2.27
C ASP A 156 3.28 4.07 3.55
N PHE A 157 4.59 4.27 3.41
CA PHE A 157 5.52 4.42 4.54
C PHE A 157 5.29 5.70 5.35
N PRO A 158 5.15 6.91 4.75
CA PRO A 158 4.80 8.11 5.51
C PRO A 158 3.47 7.98 6.24
N GLY A 159 2.46 7.36 5.60
CA GLY A 159 1.16 7.11 6.23
C GLY A 159 1.28 6.20 7.46
N TRP A 160 2.00 5.09 7.33
CA TRP A 160 2.32 4.19 8.45
C TRP A 160 3.04 4.90 9.59
N ALA A 161 4.08 5.69 9.28
CA ALA A 161 4.85 6.42 10.28
C ALA A 161 3.98 7.44 11.02
N CYS A 162 3.09 8.14 10.30
CA CYS A 162 2.13 9.05 10.91
C CYS A 162 1.20 8.34 11.89
N TYR A 163 0.62 7.19 11.52
CA TYR A 163 -0.23 6.43 12.44
C TYR A 163 0.53 5.89 13.66
N LEU A 164 1.79 5.51 13.49
CA LEU A 164 2.63 5.08 14.62
C LEU A 164 2.83 6.22 15.62
N VAL A 165 3.21 7.40 15.12
CA VAL A 165 3.40 8.59 15.98
C VAL A 165 2.09 9.00 16.63
N ALA A 166 0.97 8.99 15.90
CA ALA A 166 -0.34 9.30 16.44
C ALA A 166 -0.73 8.37 17.59
N LEU A 167 -0.49 7.06 17.44
CA LEU A 167 -0.76 6.09 18.48
C LEU A 167 0.14 6.32 19.71
N VAL A 168 1.45 6.50 19.51
CA VAL A 168 2.41 6.69 20.60
C VAL A 168 2.10 7.96 21.39
N VAL A 169 1.88 9.08 20.70
CA VAL A 169 1.58 10.38 21.35
C VAL A 169 0.18 10.42 21.96
N GLY A 170 -0.78 9.70 21.37
CA GLY A 170 -2.17 9.65 21.82
C GLY A 170 -2.44 8.62 22.92
N THR A 171 -1.48 7.76 23.28
CA THR A 171 -1.70 6.72 24.31
C THR A 171 -0.64 6.71 25.43
N ILE A 172 0.47 7.43 25.28
CA ILE A 172 1.57 7.60 26.27
C ILE A 172 1.72 9.08 26.63
#